data_AF-A0A0L0EQA8-F1
#
_entry.id   AF-A0A0L0EQA8-F1
#
_cell.length_a   1.000
_cell.length_b   1.000
_cell.length_c   1.000
_cell.angle_alpha   90.00
_cell.angle_beta   90.00
_cell.angle_gamma   90.00
#
_symmetry.space_group_name_H-M   'P 1'
#
loop_
_entity.id
_entity.type
_entity.pdbx_description
1 polymer ?
#
loop_
_entity_poly.entity_id
_entity_poly.type
_entity_poly.pdbx_seq_one_letter_code
_entity_poly.pdbx_strand_id
1 'polypeptide(L)'
;MHYKLLLLFISILYGLAASATPQTQSGQRSSADILREAEDYIIVEPSHSYQLLRQINSIDNLTPAQQIRWHLIKVRSAIATNNLSDIEAELAALIKLQQHTDFKDRLPSILSAMGIALRRLGYLAEAKSLYTCALALDVTEKKEWRY
;
A
#
# COMPACT_ATOMS: atom_id res chain seq x y z
N MET A 1 -58.97 14.28 4.31
CA MET A 1 -58.49 13.33 3.28
C MET A 1 -56.96 13.26 3.16
N HIS A 2 -56.17 13.65 4.18
CA HIS A 2 -54.70 13.70 4.07
C HIS A 2 -53.93 12.52 4.70
N TYR A 3 -54.57 11.77 5.62
CA TYR A 3 -53.95 10.60 6.26
C TYR A 3 -53.79 9.39 5.31
N LYS A 4 -54.72 9.22 4.36
CA LYS A 4 -54.65 8.13 3.36
C LYS A 4 -53.49 8.29 2.36
N LEU A 5 -53.08 9.52 2.06
CA LEU A 5 -51.94 9.80 1.19
C LEU A 5 -50.60 9.56 1.92
N LEU A 6 -50.57 9.85 3.22
CA LEU A 6 -49.39 9.71 4.07
C LEU A 6 -49.05 8.24 4.36
N LEU A 7 -50.07 7.37 4.48
CA LEU A 7 -49.86 5.91 4.62
C LEU A 7 -49.39 5.22 3.34
N LEU A 8 -49.72 5.76 2.16
CA LEU A 8 -49.23 5.25 0.87
C LEU A 8 -47.73 5.55 0.67
N PHE A 9 -47.21 6.66 1.21
CA PHE A 9 -45.77 6.97 1.13
C PHE A 9 -44.93 6.07 2.04
N ILE A 10 -45.42 5.71 3.22
CA ILE A 10 -44.68 4.86 4.17
C ILE A 10 -44.58 3.42 3.64
N SER A 11 -45.59 2.92 2.92
CA SER A 11 -45.57 1.57 2.37
C SER A 11 -44.62 1.38 1.18
N ILE A 12 -44.28 2.45 0.45
CA ILE A 12 -43.31 2.40 -0.66
C ILE A 12 -41.86 2.33 -0.14
N LEU A 13 -41.57 2.88 1.04
CA LEU A 13 -40.22 2.86 1.62
C LEU A 13 -39.78 1.50 2.19
N TYR A 14 -40.70 0.57 2.45
CA TYR A 14 -40.37 -0.78 2.94
C TYR A 14 -40.27 -1.84 1.83
N GLY A 15 -40.52 -1.47 0.56
CA GLY A 15 -40.52 -2.39 -0.57
C GLY A 15 -39.15 -2.63 -1.22
N LEU A 16 -38.16 -1.75 -1.00
CA LEU A 16 -36.79 -1.99 -1.45
C LEU A 16 -36.04 -2.81 -0.40
N ALA A 17 -36.41 -4.08 -0.26
CA ALA A 17 -35.46 -5.07 0.21
C ALA A 17 -34.39 -5.22 -0.88
N ALA A 18 -33.36 -4.37 -0.83
CA ALA A 18 -32.14 -4.58 -1.58
C ALA A 18 -31.58 -5.92 -1.12
N SER A 19 -31.83 -6.97 -1.89
CA SER A 19 -31.14 -8.24 -1.75
C SER A 19 -29.70 -7.97 -2.19
N ALA A 20 -28.86 -7.57 -1.24
CA ALA A 20 -27.42 -7.65 -1.40
C ALA A 20 -27.09 -9.14 -1.49
N THR A 21 -27.01 -9.65 -2.72
CA THR A 21 -26.41 -10.96 -2.97
C THR A 21 -24.96 -10.84 -2.53
N PRO A 22 -24.50 -11.64 -1.54
CA PRO A 22 -23.08 -11.69 -1.23
C PRO A 22 -22.39 -12.16 -2.51
N GLN A 23 -21.54 -11.31 -3.10
CA GLN A 23 -20.61 -11.78 -4.11
C GLN A 23 -19.52 -12.56 -3.40
N THR A 24 -19.82 -13.81 -3.02
CA THR A 24 -18.82 -14.81 -2.73
C THR A 24 -18.15 -15.17 -4.06
N GLN A 25 -17.18 -14.36 -4.48
CA GLN A 25 -16.19 -14.80 -5.45
C GLN A 25 -15.45 -15.98 -4.82
N SER A 26 -15.72 -17.16 -5.35
CA SER A 26 -15.11 -18.41 -4.95
C SER A 26 -13.58 -18.33 -5.04
N GLY A 27 -12.88 -18.47 -3.91
CA GLY A 27 -11.52 -18.98 -3.82
C GLY A 27 -10.33 -18.07 -4.15
N GLN A 28 -10.52 -16.89 -4.77
CA GLN A 28 -9.39 -15.98 -5.07
C GLN A 28 -9.38 -14.76 -4.14
N ARG A 29 -8.31 -14.64 -3.33
CA ARG A 29 -8.04 -13.45 -2.52
C ARG A 29 -7.84 -12.22 -3.41
N SER A 30 -8.37 -11.08 -2.99
CA SER A 30 -8.15 -9.82 -3.71
C SER A 30 -6.68 -9.39 -3.59
N SER A 31 -6.16 -8.65 -4.58
CA SER A 31 -4.81 -8.09 -4.49
C SER A 31 -4.66 -7.14 -3.30
N ALA A 32 -5.74 -6.47 -2.89
CA ALA A 32 -5.73 -5.61 -1.71
C ALA A 32 -5.54 -6.41 -0.42
N ASP A 33 -6.17 -7.58 -0.30
CA ASP A 33 -6.01 -8.47 0.86
C ASP A 33 -4.60 -9.05 0.92
N ILE A 34 -4.08 -9.50 -0.22
CA ILE A 34 -2.71 -10.02 -0.32
C ILE A 34 -1.70 -8.95 0.10
N LEU A 35 -1.83 -7.72 -0.40
CA LEU A 35 -0.92 -6.62 -0.07
C LEU A 35 -1.01 -6.23 1.40
N ARG A 36 -2.20 -6.23 2.00
CA ARG A 36 -2.38 -5.96 3.43
C ARG A 36 -1.68 -7.02 4.27
N GLU A 37 -1.92 -8.29 3.98
CA GLU A 37 -1.29 -9.41 4.71
C GLU A 37 0.23 -9.40 4.52
N ALA A 38 0.73 -9.15 3.31
CA ALA A 38 2.17 -9.05 3.06
C ALA A 38 2.83 -7.90 3.83
N GLU A 39 2.13 -6.77 4.01
CA GLU A 39 2.59 -5.64 4.82
C GLU A 39 2.67 -6.01 6.31
N ASP A 40 1.69 -6.77 6.82
CA ASP A 40 1.67 -7.26 8.21
C ASP A 40 2.87 -8.20 8.50
N TYR A 41 3.24 -9.05 7.54
CA TYR A 41 4.34 -10.01 7.69
C TYR A 41 5.73 -9.42 7.52
N ILE A 42 5.86 -8.17 7.07
CA ILE A 42 7.14 -7.63 6.61
C ILE A 42 8.21 -7.55 7.71
N ILE A 43 7.79 -7.39 8.97
CA ILE A 43 8.68 -7.31 10.14
C ILE A 43 8.89 -8.69 10.75
N VAL A 44 7.83 -9.49 10.85
CA VAL A 44 7.83 -10.75 11.60
C VAL A 44 8.36 -11.93 10.77
N GLU A 45 8.02 -11.99 9.48
CA GLU A 45 8.44 -13.06 8.57
C GLU A 45 8.61 -12.51 7.14
N PRO A 46 9.70 -11.78 6.86
CA PRO A 46 9.88 -11.07 5.58
C PRO A 46 9.90 -12.00 4.36
N SER A 47 10.37 -13.24 4.53
CA SER A 47 10.31 -14.26 3.48
C SER A 47 8.87 -14.63 3.12
N HIS A 48 7.98 -14.72 4.09
CA HIS A 48 6.55 -14.98 3.85
C HIS A 48 5.85 -13.79 3.21
N SER A 49 6.18 -12.57 3.65
CA SER A 49 5.76 -11.34 2.97
C SER A 49 6.10 -11.37 1.48
N TYR A 50 7.33 -11.75 1.12
CA TYR A 50 7.74 -11.91 -0.28
C TYR A 50 6.96 -13.02 -1.01
N GLN A 51 6.67 -14.15 -0.35
CA GLN A 51 5.88 -15.23 -0.95
C GLN A 51 4.45 -14.80 -1.25
N LEU A 52 3.82 -14.00 -0.38
CA LEU A 52 2.48 -13.45 -0.60
C LEU A 52 2.43 -12.57 -1.86
N LEU A 53 3.46 -11.73 -2.09
CA LEU A 53 3.53 -10.89 -3.30
C LEU A 53 3.51 -11.71 -4.61
N ARG A 54 4.02 -12.95 -4.60
CA ARG A 54 4.02 -13.83 -5.78
C ARG A 54 2.65 -14.36 -6.15
N GLN A 55 1.64 -14.17 -5.31
CA GLN A 55 0.24 -14.52 -5.61
C GLN A 55 -0.42 -13.47 -6.54
N ILE A 56 0.21 -12.30 -6.71
CA ILE A 56 -0.23 -11.27 -7.65
C ILE A 56 0.45 -11.52 -9.00
N ASN A 57 -0.30 -12.07 -9.95
CA ASN A 57 0.23 -12.54 -11.24
C ASN A 57 0.61 -11.41 -12.21
N SER A 58 0.02 -10.22 -12.07
CA SER A 58 0.33 -9.06 -12.91
C SER A 58 0.23 -7.78 -12.09
N ILE A 59 1.34 -7.03 -12.02
CA ILE A 59 1.43 -5.75 -11.33
C ILE A 59 0.72 -4.65 -12.14
N ASP A 60 0.68 -4.78 -13.47
CA ASP A 60 0.06 -3.78 -14.36
C ASP A 60 -1.46 -3.67 -14.15
N ASN A 61 -2.08 -4.72 -13.59
CA ASN A 61 -3.50 -4.73 -13.24
C ASN A 61 -3.80 -4.07 -11.89
N LEU A 62 -2.78 -3.72 -11.11
CA LEU A 62 -2.94 -3.04 -9.83
C LEU A 62 -3.18 -1.55 -10.03
N THR A 63 -3.94 -0.94 -9.11
CA THR A 63 -4.02 0.53 -9.05
C THR A 63 -2.64 1.13 -8.72
N PRO A 64 -2.36 2.40 -9.06
CA PRO A 64 -1.08 3.03 -8.72
C PRO A 64 -0.72 2.93 -7.23
N ALA A 65 -1.71 3.14 -6.34
CA ALA A 65 -1.54 2.95 -4.90
C ALA A 65 -1.10 1.53 -4.52
N GLN A 66 -1.70 0.51 -5.16
CA GLN A 66 -1.36 -0.89 -4.96
C GLN A 66 0.03 -1.22 -5.53
N GLN A 67 0.41 -0.65 -6.68
CA GLN A 67 1.75 -0.82 -7.26
C GLN A 67 2.82 -0.23 -6.32
N ILE A 68 2.60 0.96 -5.78
CA ILE A 68 3.50 1.59 -4.79
C ILE A 68 3.66 0.68 -3.56
N ARG A 69 2.56 0.17 -3.00
CA ARG A 69 2.60 -0.77 -1.87
C ARG A 69 3.35 -2.05 -2.22
N TRP A 70 3.07 -2.64 -3.38
CA TRP A 70 3.72 -3.87 -3.84
C TRP A 70 5.24 -3.70 -3.93
N HIS A 71 5.71 -2.65 -4.62
CA HIS A 71 7.15 -2.37 -4.76
C HIS A 71 7.80 -2.08 -3.41
N LEU A 72 7.14 -1.28 -2.56
CA LEU A 72 7.68 -0.94 -1.25
C LEU A 72 7.81 -2.18 -0.34
N ILE A 73 6.83 -3.09 -0.37
CA ILE A 73 6.90 -4.37 0.35
C ILE A 73 8.03 -5.22 -0.23
N LYS A 74 8.13 -5.34 -1.55
CA LYS A 74 9.19 -6.13 -2.20
C LYS A 74 10.59 -5.64 -1.82
N VAL A 75 10.83 -4.33 -1.86
CA VAL A 75 12.11 -3.71 -1.46
C VAL A 75 12.45 -4.04 0.00
N ARG A 76 11.50 -3.88 0.92
CA ARG A 76 11.74 -4.15 2.34
C ARG A 76 11.97 -5.62 2.65
N SER A 77 11.21 -6.51 2.03
CA SER A 77 11.42 -7.96 2.17
C SER A 77 12.77 -8.38 1.59
N ALA A 78 13.18 -7.82 0.45
CA ALA A 78 14.51 -8.02 -0.13
C ALA A 78 15.64 -7.57 0.82
N ILE A 79 15.52 -6.38 1.41
CA ILE A 79 16.47 -5.86 2.41
C ILE A 79 16.58 -6.79 3.62
N ALA A 80 15.45 -7.21 4.17
CA ALA A 80 15.38 -8.01 5.38
C ALA A 80 15.91 -9.44 5.17
N THR A 81 15.72 -9.99 3.98
CA THR A 81 16.21 -11.33 3.59
C THR A 81 17.61 -11.32 2.97
N ASN A 82 18.24 -10.15 2.83
CA ASN A 82 19.50 -9.96 2.08
C ASN A 82 19.43 -10.45 0.61
N ASN A 83 18.23 -10.54 0.03
CA ASN A 83 18.04 -10.89 -1.38
C ASN A 83 17.99 -9.62 -2.23
N LEU A 84 19.16 -9.06 -2.53
CA LEU A 84 19.31 -7.75 -3.19
C LEU A 84 19.44 -7.84 -4.72
N SER A 85 19.31 -9.03 -5.30
CA SER A 85 19.57 -9.32 -6.73
C SER A 85 18.92 -8.33 -7.69
N ASP A 86 17.64 -8.01 -7.47
CA ASP A 86 16.85 -7.12 -8.33
C ASP A 86 16.56 -5.75 -7.69
N ILE A 87 17.22 -5.41 -6.59
CA ILE A 87 16.77 -4.27 -5.77
C ILE A 87 16.87 -2.93 -6.51
N GLU A 88 17.91 -2.71 -7.33
CA GLU A 88 18.05 -1.46 -8.11
C GLU A 88 16.90 -1.29 -9.12
N ALA A 89 16.50 -2.39 -9.79
CA ALA A 89 15.38 -2.37 -10.73
C ALA A 89 14.05 -2.07 -10.00
N GLU A 90 13.87 -2.65 -8.81
CA GLU A 90 12.70 -2.38 -7.96
C GLU A 90 12.65 -0.93 -7.47
N LEU A 91 13.79 -0.36 -7.06
CA LEU A 91 13.87 1.05 -6.69
C LEU A 91 13.52 1.95 -7.88
N ALA A 92 14.03 1.65 -9.07
CA ALA A 92 13.72 2.41 -10.28
C ALA A 92 12.22 2.34 -10.63
N ALA A 93 11.59 1.17 -10.50
CA ALA A 93 10.16 1.00 -10.72
C ALA A 93 9.33 1.81 -9.69
N LEU A 94 9.71 1.78 -8.42
CA LEU A 94 9.05 2.56 -7.38
C LEU A 94 9.13 4.07 -7.64
N ILE A 95 10.30 4.58 -8.02
CA ILE A 95 10.51 6.02 -8.30
C ILE A 95 9.68 6.50 -9.50
N LYS A 96 9.39 5.66 -10.49
CA LYS A 96 8.52 6.04 -11.62
C LYS A 96 7.12 6.46 -11.18
N LEU A 97 6.67 6.02 -10.00
CA LEU A 97 5.37 6.34 -9.43
C LEU A 97 5.36 7.65 -8.61
N GLN A 98 6.48 8.39 -8.56
CA GLN A 98 6.65 9.58 -7.70
C GLN A 98 5.64 10.72 -7.90
N GLN A 99 4.96 10.78 -9.04
CA GLN A 99 3.98 11.82 -9.34
C GLN A 99 2.60 11.51 -8.73
N HIS A 100 2.35 10.28 -8.30
CA HIS A 100 1.08 9.90 -7.67
C HIS A 100 0.99 10.43 -6.23
N THR A 101 -0.22 10.83 -5.82
CA THR A 101 -0.49 11.30 -4.45
C THR A 101 -0.16 10.25 -3.41
N ASP A 102 -0.52 8.98 -3.67
CA ASP A 102 -0.20 7.86 -2.76
C ASP A 102 1.29 7.66 -2.52
N PHE A 103 2.15 8.12 -3.45
CA PHE A 103 3.60 8.08 -3.27
C PHE A 103 4.03 9.13 -2.25
N LYS A 104 3.46 10.34 -2.35
CA LYS A 104 3.75 11.46 -1.44
C LYS A 104 3.30 11.14 -0.01
N ASP A 105 2.14 10.53 0.14
CA ASP A 105 1.60 10.09 1.44
C ASP A 105 2.49 9.06 2.13
N ARG A 106 3.33 8.36 1.37
CA ARG A 106 4.27 7.34 1.88
C ARG A 106 5.73 7.79 1.77
N LEU A 107 5.98 9.05 1.45
CA LEU A 107 7.32 9.54 1.10
C LEU A 107 8.37 9.28 2.20
N PRO A 108 8.12 9.53 3.50
CA PRO A 108 9.12 9.20 4.54
C PRO A 108 9.45 7.70 4.57
N SER A 109 8.42 6.87 4.41
CA SER A 109 8.49 5.41 4.38
C SER A 109 9.34 4.91 3.19
N ILE A 110 9.09 5.47 2.01
CA ILE A 110 9.79 5.16 0.76
C ILE A 110 11.25 5.60 0.84
N LEU A 111 11.51 6.85 1.27
CA LEU A 111 12.87 7.38 1.42
C LEU A 111 13.70 6.55 2.40
N SER A 112 13.11 6.12 3.50
CA SER A 112 13.76 5.22 4.46
C SER A 112 14.13 3.88 3.82
N ALA A 113 13.19 3.23 3.12
CA ALA A 113 13.44 1.95 2.45
C ALA A 113 14.54 2.08 1.36
N MET A 114 14.47 3.14 0.55
CA MET A 114 15.50 3.46 -0.46
C MET A 114 16.86 3.70 0.19
N GLY A 115 16.92 4.48 1.28
CA GLY A 115 18.16 4.73 2.02
C GLY A 115 18.80 3.45 2.56
N ILE A 116 17.98 2.50 3.04
CA ILE A 116 18.49 1.20 3.50
C ILE A 116 19.01 0.37 2.33
N ALA A 117 18.27 0.32 1.22
CA ALA A 117 18.71 -0.37 0.01
C ALA A 117 20.05 0.19 -0.51
N LEU A 118 20.15 1.51 -0.68
CA LEU A 118 21.37 2.18 -1.16
C LEU A 118 22.56 1.96 -0.24
N ARG A 119 22.35 1.99 1.09
CA ARG A 119 23.39 1.67 2.06
C ARG A 119 23.90 0.23 1.88
N ARG A 120 23.01 -0.73 1.64
CA ARG A 120 23.35 -2.14 1.44
C ARG A 120 24.09 -2.39 0.12
N LEU A 121 23.86 -1.54 -0.87
CA LEU A 121 24.58 -1.54 -2.15
C LEU A 121 25.92 -0.78 -2.11
N GLY A 122 26.20 -0.01 -1.06
CA GLY A 122 27.45 0.75 -0.89
C GLY A 122 27.36 2.24 -1.27
N TYR A 123 26.19 2.73 -1.70
CA TYR A 123 25.94 4.14 -2.03
C TYR A 123 25.66 4.96 -0.75
N LEU A 124 26.72 5.16 0.06
CA LEU A 124 26.60 5.71 1.41
C LEU A 124 26.19 7.19 1.44
N ALA A 125 26.64 7.98 0.46
CA ALA A 125 26.34 9.41 0.40
C ALA A 125 24.85 9.64 0.06
N GLU A 126 24.36 8.90 -0.93
CA GLU A 126 22.97 8.90 -1.38
C GLU A 126 22.05 8.38 -0.27
N ALA A 127 22.43 7.28 0.37
CA ALA A 127 21.70 6.75 1.53
C ALA A 127 21.57 7.80 2.64
N LYS A 128 22.67 8.50 2.98
CA LYS A 128 22.66 9.57 3.99
C LYS A 128 21.68 10.68 3.61
N SER A 129 21.73 11.15 2.37
CA SER A 129 20.81 12.19 1.87
C SER A 129 19.35 11.76 2.01
N LEU A 130 19.02 10.53 1.62
CA LEU A 130 17.65 10.00 1.74
C LEU A 130 17.17 9.91 3.20
N TYR A 131 18.02 9.44 4.12
CA TYR A 131 17.66 9.42 5.54
C TYR A 131 17.44 10.81 6.12
N THR A 132 18.27 11.79 5.74
CA THR A 132 18.08 13.19 6.16
C THR A 132 16.74 13.74 5.68
N CYS A 133 16.36 13.48 4.43
CA CYS A 133 15.06 13.88 3.90
C CYS A 133 13.91 13.18 4.62
N ALA A 134 13.99 11.86 4.84
CA ALA A 134 12.96 11.09 5.54
C ALA A 134 12.71 11.64 6.96
N LEU A 135 13.79 11.94 7.70
CA LEU A 135 13.71 12.48 9.05
C LEU A 135 13.08 13.88 9.08
N ALA A 136 13.44 14.75 8.14
CA ALA A 136 12.88 16.10 8.06
C ALA A 136 11.37 16.10 7.81
N LEU A 137 10.87 15.14 7.02
CA LEU A 137 9.44 14.99 6.73
C LEU A 137 8.66 14.46 7.95
N ASP A 138 9.15 13.40 8.61
CA ASP A 138 8.50 12.81 9.80
C ASP A 138 8.40 13.83 10.97
N VAL A 139 9.44 14.66 11.15
CA VAL A 139 9.40 15.75 12.14
C VAL A 139 8.36 16.81 11.79
N THR A 140 8.16 17.11 10.51
CA THR A 140 7.17 18.09 10.05
C THR A 140 5.75 17.59 10.30
N GLU A 141 5.44 16.35 9.91
CA GLU A 141 4.13 15.73 10.21
C GLU A 141 3.81 15.75 11.70
N LYS A 142 4.76 15.34 12.55
CA LYS A 142 4.57 15.34 14.02
C LYS A 142 4.38 16.71 14.64
N LYS A 143 4.74 17.80 13.95
CA LYS A 143 4.47 19.17 14.40
C LYS A 143 3.07 19.61 14.01
N GLU A 144 2.60 19.22 12.83
CA GLU A 144 1.25 19.55 12.33
C GLU A 144 0.14 18.98 13.23
N TRP A 145 0.32 17.75 13.74
CA TRP A 145 -0.62 17.12 14.68
C TRP A 145 -0.53 17.61 16.14
N ARG A 146 0.35 18.59 16.43
CA ARG A 146 0.59 19.11 17.80
C ARG A 146 0.02 20.51 18.04
N TYR A 147 -0.80 21.02 17.13
CA TYR A 147 -1.52 22.29 17.25
C TYR A 147 -3.02 22.10 17.12
#